data_AF-Q4QAM4-F1
#
_entry.id   AF-Q4QAM4-F1
#
_cell.length_a   1.000
_cell.length_b   1.000
_cell.length_c   1.000
_cell.angle_alpha   90.00
_cell.angle_beta   90.00
_cell.angle_gamma   90.00
#
_symmetry.space_group_name_H-M   'P 1'
#
loop_
_entity.id
_entity.type
_entity.pdbx_description
1 polymer ?
#
loop_
_entity_poly.entity_id
_entity_poly.type
_entity_poly.pdbx_seq_one_letter_code
_entity_poly.pdbx_strand_id
1 'polypeptide(L)'
;MRDAVVSFFQRSWKATKEELQNTVDNIRSTELNIAFLFAVFCVLLVIVGNVILLIAINFWIVQFPTDALAHNSSQIAIQVVTMLLLTFLFSVMCAVFTAVYGALPLWHVLADRNRVGGPWYRLFLLFASGASNGISSVLAVYAMTHTPEFIQAVLLCCIPFSAQAWTVIFIPIERKRDYLSMFFVASFLLFVAGVLLSSLSAFLHTNEQGEKASLAWALLYLASSVLFGLWCVVQRLYLDAVALKVPLEAAGAASCAQLKQSSRSPQREELGASVAPAMDAVPECTQEVGDTCAEEGQRLFDVEDDGDELPLSPSAELLMKRQWGSQNVDDNAAKIVLLVVGMLFQLLVSFVVFPVDAIPWFGTSDSVQHAWEGLRSSMDFIFASWLHVRHGLLLTLGFAMSFIGCTYLNEHSPTLASVVLQLAGPITSLTIIIIPQWNVYQDSSSVGHKVGGVILLLVAALLYHLWEQQSLRVLLAKAEEAKRRGERAAASGDRAAEQRVIDADNCVTDEPVADNRA
;
A
#
# COMPACT_ATOMS: atom_id res chain seq x y z
N MET A 1 -22.66 -9.56 -34.41
CA MET A 1 -22.12 -10.07 -33.13
C MET A 1 -20.77 -10.76 -33.31
N ARG A 2 -20.62 -11.74 -34.22
CA ARG A 2 -19.34 -12.45 -34.47
C ARG A 2 -18.19 -11.52 -34.89
N ASP A 3 -18.43 -10.57 -35.78
CA ASP A 3 -17.37 -9.65 -36.25
C ASP A 3 -16.95 -8.61 -35.21
N ALA A 4 -17.88 -8.21 -34.33
CA ALA A 4 -17.58 -7.35 -33.18
C ALA A 4 -16.70 -8.08 -32.15
N VAL A 5 -16.98 -9.37 -31.90
CA VAL A 5 -16.18 -10.20 -31.01
C VAL A 5 -14.78 -10.44 -31.60
N VAL A 6 -14.69 -10.78 -32.89
CA VAL A 6 -13.39 -11.02 -33.56
C VAL A 6 -12.54 -9.75 -33.61
N SER A 7 -13.14 -8.60 -33.93
CA SER A 7 -12.42 -7.31 -33.95
C SER A 7 -12.00 -6.86 -32.56
N PHE A 8 -12.80 -7.12 -31.51
CA PHE A 8 -12.41 -6.91 -30.12
C PHE A 8 -11.20 -7.77 -29.76
N PHE A 9 -11.26 -9.09 -29.99
CA PHE A 9 -10.14 -9.99 -29.72
C PHE A 9 -8.86 -9.62 -30.49
N GLN A 10 -8.97 -9.22 -31.77
CA GLN A 10 -7.80 -8.79 -32.55
C GLN A 10 -7.19 -7.49 -32.02
N ARG A 11 -8.01 -6.49 -31.66
CA ARG A 11 -7.51 -5.24 -31.06
C ARG A 11 -6.84 -5.51 -29.73
N SER A 12 -7.47 -6.30 -28.87
CA SER A 12 -6.92 -6.63 -27.57
C SER A 12 -5.66 -7.49 -27.68
N TRP A 13 -5.61 -8.47 -28.59
CA TRP A 13 -4.40 -9.25 -28.84
C TRP A 13 -3.23 -8.38 -29.32
N LYS A 14 -3.51 -7.40 -30.18
CA LYS A 14 -2.50 -6.45 -30.65
C LYS A 14 -2.00 -5.57 -29.50
N ALA A 15 -2.91 -5.05 -28.67
CA ALA A 15 -2.57 -4.29 -27.47
C ALA A 15 -1.72 -5.12 -26.50
N THR A 16 -2.14 -6.36 -26.19
CA THR A 16 -1.38 -7.31 -25.37
C THR A 16 0.02 -7.58 -25.91
N LYS A 17 0.16 -7.72 -27.24
CA LYS A 17 1.47 -7.96 -27.86
C LYS A 17 2.37 -6.73 -27.74
N GLU A 18 1.84 -5.54 -28.03
CA GLU A 18 2.56 -4.27 -27.88
C GLU A 18 2.97 -4.04 -26.41
N GLU A 19 2.08 -4.34 -25.46
CA GLU A 19 2.34 -4.26 -24.02
C GLU A 19 3.44 -5.21 -23.56
N LEU A 20 3.41 -6.46 -24.04
CA LEU A 20 4.44 -7.46 -23.74
C LEU A 20 5.80 -7.04 -24.32
N GLN A 21 5.82 -6.57 -25.57
CA GLN A 21 7.05 -6.08 -26.21
C GLN A 21 7.62 -4.89 -25.44
N ASN A 22 6.80 -3.89 -25.11
CA ASN A 22 7.21 -2.75 -24.30
C ASN A 22 7.74 -3.17 -22.93
N THR A 23 7.15 -4.18 -22.30
CA THR A 23 7.62 -4.68 -21.01
C THR A 23 8.98 -5.37 -21.14
N VAL A 24 9.15 -6.22 -22.15
CA VAL A 24 10.43 -6.91 -22.43
C VAL A 24 11.53 -5.90 -22.78
N ASP A 25 11.23 -4.92 -23.62
CA ASP A 25 12.17 -3.88 -24.02
C ASP A 25 12.59 -3.03 -22.80
N ASN A 26 11.66 -2.72 -21.91
CA ASN A 26 11.96 -2.04 -20.64
C ASN A 26 12.81 -2.89 -19.70
N ILE A 27 12.53 -4.18 -19.55
CA ILE A 27 13.37 -5.08 -18.74
C ILE A 27 14.79 -5.10 -19.32
N ARG A 28 14.91 -5.14 -20.65
CA ARG A 28 16.19 -5.15 -21.34
C ARG A 28 16.95 -3.83 -21.21
N SER A 29 16.25 -2.70 -21.13
CA SER A 29 16.82 -1.38 -20.95
C SER A 29 16.96 -0.95 -19.48
N THR A 30 16.50 -1.77 -18.53
CA THR A 30 16.61 -1.46 -17.10
C THR A 30 18.06 -1.52 -16.67
N GLU A 31 18.63 -0.36 -16.35
CA GLU A 31 19.96 -0.27 -15.76
C GLU A 31 19.93 -0.76 -14.31
N LEU A 32 20.92 -1.59 -13.93
CA LEU A 32 21.09 -2.02 -12.54
C LEU A 32 21.52 -0.82 -11.69
N ASN A 33 20.56 -0.20 -11.01
CA ASN A 33 20.81 0.85 -10.04
C ASN A 33 20.57 0.37 -8.60
N ILE A 34 21.05 1.15 -7.63
CA ILE A 34 20.92 0.82 -6.19
C ILE A 34 19.45 0.73 -5.77
N ALA A 35 18.60 1.60 -6.32
CA ALA A 35 17.16 1.61 -6.09
C ALA A 35 16.50 0.27 -6.48
N PHE A 36 16.86 -0.29 -7.63
CA PHE A 36 16.39 -1.59 -8.10
C PHE A 36 16.88 -2.73 -7.21
N LEU A 37 18.17 -2.72 -6.84
CA LEU A 37 18.72 -3.72 -5.92
C LEU A 37 18.02 -3.69 -4.55
N PHE A 38 17.71 -2.49 -4.04
CA PHE A 38 16.95 -2.32 -2.82
C PHE A 38 15.51 -2.84 -2.94
N ALA A 39 14.83 -2.55 -4.05
CA ALA A 39 13.50 -3.10 -4.31
C ALA A 39 13.50 -4.64 -4.35
N VAL A 40 14.47 -5.25 -5.04
CA VAL A 40 14.66 -6.71 -5.07
C VAL A 40 14.92 -7.26 -3.66
N PHE A 41 15.74 -6.57 -2.87
CA PHE A 41 15.99 -6.95 -1.48
C PHE A 41 14.70 -6.92 -0.64
N CYS A 42 13.86 -5.89 -0.76
CA CYS A 42 12.55 -5.84 -0.07
C CYS A 42 11.64 -7.01 -0.48
N VAL A 43 11.59 -7.34 -1.77
CA VAL A 43 10.81 -8.47 -2.28
C VAL A 43 11.30 -9.80 -1.69
N LEU A 44 12.61 -10.04 -1.73
CA LEU A 44 13.21 -11.25 -1.16
C LEU A 44 12.97 -11.35 0.34
N LEU A 45 13.05 -10.23 1.05
CA LEU A 45 12.85 -10.16 2.48
C LEU A 45 11.40 -10.53 2.86
N VAL A 46 10.38 -10.13 2.07
CA VAL A 46 9.01 -10.61 2.25
C VAL A 46 8.86 -12.11 1.96
N ILE A 47 9.42 -12.59 0.85
CA ILE A 47 9.31 -14.01 0.47
C ILE A 47 9.97 -14.91 1.51
N VAL A 48 11.23 -14.61 1.88
CA VAL A 48 11.97 -15.36 2.90
C VAL A 48 11.28 -15.25 4.25
N GLY A 49 10.79 -14.06 4.62
CA GLY A 49 10.01 -13.86 5.83
C GLY A 49 8.81 -14.80 5.92
N ASN A 50 8.01 -14.90 4.86
CA ASN A 50 6.85 -15.80 4.79
C ASN A 50 7.23 -17.30 4.86
N VAL A 51 8.33 -17.71 4.21
CA VAL A 51 8.82 -19.09 4.33
C VAL A 51 9.23 -19.40 5.78
N ILE A 52 9.96 -18.49 6.43
CA ILE A 52 10.33 -18.62 7.83
C ILE A 52 9.08 -18.68 8.72
N LEU A 53 8.08 -17.84 8.45
CA LEU A 53 6.83 -17.82 9.21
C LEU A 53 6.15 -19.19 9.22
N LEU A 54 5.99 -19.79 8.04
CA LEU A 54 5.33 -21.09 7.91
C LEU A 54 6.12 -22.21 8.61
N ILE A 55 7.44 -22.20 8.49
CA ILE A 55 8.29 -23.21 9.15
C ILE A 55 8.24 -23.03 10.67
N ALA A 56 8.35 -21.80 11.14
CA ALA A 56 8.43 -21.49 12.56
C ALA A 56 7.11 -21.78 13.29
N ILE A 57 5.96 -21.43 12.70
CA ILE A 57 4.65 -21.70 13.31
C ILE A 57 4.42 -23.20 13.46
N ASN A 58 4.78 -23.98 12.43
CA ASN A 58 4.68 -25.43 12.44
C ASN A 58 5.53 -26.07 13.53
N PHE A 59 6.81 -25.67 13.64
CA PHE A 59 7.67 -26.18 14.72
C PHE A 59 7.20 -25.75 16.10
N TRP A 60 6.60 -24.57 16.24
CA TRP A 60 6.14 -24.08 17.53
C TRP A 60 4.88 -24.81 18.00
N ILE A 61 3.90 -24.99 17.12
CA ILE A 61 2.65 -25.71 17.41
C ILE A 61 2.93 -27.15 17.85
N VAL A 62 3.84 -27.87 17.18
CA VAL A 62 4.18 -29.27 17.51
C VAL A 62 4.72 -29.45 18.94
N GLN A 63 5.25 -28.40 19.57
CA GLN A 63 5.75 -28.48 20.94
C GLN A 63 4.65 -28.40 22.00
N PHE A 64 3.48 -27.84 21.67
CA PHE A 64 2.39 -27.76 22.64
C PHE A 64 1.83 -29.15 22.92
N PRO A 65 1.44 -29.45 24.19
CA PRO A 65 0.71 -30.66 24.51
C PRO A 65 -0.56 -30.76 23.66
N THR A 66 -0.91 -31.97 23.21
CA THR A 66 -2.11 -32.21 22.39
C THR A 66 -3.39 -31.70 23.03
N ASP A 67 -3.50 -31.76 24.36
CA ASP A 67 -4.67 -31.26 25.10
C ASP A 67 -4.73 -29.72 25.10
N ALA A 68 -3.59 -29.04 25.00
CA ALA A 68 -3.51 -27.58 24.86
C ALA A 68 -3.72 -27.12 23.40
N LEU A 69 -3.54 -28.02 22.44
CA LEU A 69 -3.85 -27.81 21.02
C LEU A 69 -5.35 -27.98 20.71
N ALA A 70 -6.08 -28.73 21.55
CA ALA A 70 -7.53 -28.87 21.43
C ALA A 70 -8.28 -27.54 21.69
N HIS A 71 -7.62 -26.58 22.33
CA HIS A 71 -8.15 -25.24 22.56
C HIS A 71 -7.37 -24.19 21.74
N ASN A 72 -8.08 -23.21 21.19
CA ASN A 72 -7.51 -22.09 20.42
C ASN A 72 -6.59 -21.18 21.26
N SER A 73 -6.54 -21.39 22.59
CA SER A 73 -5.72 -20.64 23.53
C SER A 73 -4.23 -20.69 23.20
N SER A 74 -3.71 -21.83 22.73
CA SER A 74 -2.30 -21.98 22.38
C SER A 74 -1.90 -21.11 21.19
N GLN A 75 -2.73 -21.06 20.15
CA GLN A 75 -2.47 -20.28 18.95
C GLN A 75 -2.60 -18.77 19.19
N ILE A 76 -3.58 -18.36 20.00
CA ILE A 76 -3.71 -16.96 20.41
C ILE A 76 -2.54 -16.54 21.30
N ALA A 77 -2.06 -17.41 22.20
CA ALA A 77 -0.86 -17.14 22.98
C ALA A 77 0.37 -16.95 22.09
N ILE A 78 0.56 -17.83 21.10
CA ILE A 78 1.60 -17.70 20.07
C ILE A 78 1.51 -16.33 19.38
N GLN A 79 0.31 -15.94 18.93
CA GLN A 79 0.08 -14.65 18.29
C GLN A 79 0.45 -13.49 19.22
N VAL A 80 -0.09 -13.44 20.44
CA VAL A 80 0.16 -12.34 21.39
C VAL A 80 1.64 -12.25 21.76
N VAL A 81 2.31 -13.38 22.03
CA VAL A 81 3.75 -13.40 22.31
C VAL A 81 4.56 -12.90 21.12
N THR A 82 4.21 -13.31 19.91
CA THR A 82 4.86 -12.81 18.68
C THR A 82 4.69 -11.31 18.52
N MET A 83 3.48 -10.79 18.76
CA MET A 83 3.22 -9.35 18.72
C MET A 83 4.02 -8.60 19.78
N LEU A 84 4.13 -9.13 21.01
CA LEU A 84 4.98 -8.55 22.06
C LEU A 84 6.45 -8.47 21.65
N LEU A 85 6.99 -9.55 21.08
CA LEU A 85 8.37 -9.60 20.60
C LEU A 85 8.61 -8.64 19.42
N LEU A 86 7.65 -8.50 18.50
CA LEU A 86 7.72 -7.51 17.41
C LEU A 86 7.66 -6.08 17.93
N THR A 87 6.75 -5.77 18.86
CA THR A 87 6.68 -4.45 19.49
C THR A 87 7.99 -4.13 20.20
N PHE A 88 8.59 -5.08 20.91
CA PHE A 88 9.92 -4.91 21.51
C PHE A 88 10.99 -4.64 20.44
N LEU A 89 11.07 -5.48 19.40
CA LEU A 89 12.04 -5.33 18.31
C LEU A 89 11.96 -3.96 17.63
N PHE A 90 10.75 -3.52 17.23
CA PHE A 90 10.58 -2.23 16.59
C PHE A 90 10.80 -1.06 17.55
N SER A 91 10.51 -1.23 18.85
CA SER A 91 10.87 -0.25 19.87
C SER A 91 12.38 -0.09 20.00
N VAL A 92 13.14 -1.19 19.92
CA VAL A 92 14.61 -1.16 19.86
C VAL A 92 15.08 -0.45 18.59
N MET A 93 14.49 -0.75 17.42
CA MET A 93 14.81 -0.03 16.18
C MET A 93 14.52 1.48 16.30
N CYS A 94 13.43 1.85 16.95
CA CYS A 94 13.08 3.25 17.22
C CYS A 94 14.05 3.92 18.19
N ALA A 95 14.50 3.22 19.23
CA ALA A 95 15.53 3.71 20.14
C ALA A 95 16.87 3.93 19.42
N VAL A 96 17.29 2.99 18.56
CA VAL A 96 18.49 3.13 17.72
C VAL A 96 18.34 4.31 16.76
N PHE A 97 17.20 4.45 16.09
CA PHE A 97 16.91 5.58 15.22
C PHE A 97 16.99 6.91 15.98
N THR A 98 16.41 6.97 17.18
CA THR A 98 16.43 8.15 18.06
C THR A 98 17.86 8.49 18.50
N ALA A 99 18.69 7.49 18.78
CA ALA A 99 20.09 7.69 19.14
C ALA A 99 20.93 8.25 17.98
N VAL A 100 20.63 7.87 16.73
CA VAL A 100 21.39 8.28 15.53
C VAL A 100 20.90 9.62 14.97
N TYR A 101 19.58 9.80 14.84
CA TYR A 101 18.97 10.94 14.14
C TYR A 101 18.22 11.93 15.07
N GLY A 102 18.13 11.62 16.36
CA GLY A 102 17.35 12.38 17.34
C GLY A 102 15.85 12.05 17.32
N ALA A 103 15.12 12.53 18.34
CA ALA A 103 13.68 12.31 18.47
C ALA A 103 12.82 13.25 17.60
N LEU A 104 13.42 14.34 17.09
CA LEU A 104 12.71 15.39 16.38
C LEU A 104 12.02 14.91 15.09
N PRO A 105 12.64 14.08 14.22
CA PRO A 105 11.97 13.57 13.02
C PRO A 105 10.73 12.71 13.35
N LEU A 106 10.82 11.87 14.39
CA LEU A 106 9.70 11.04 14.86
C LEU A 106 8.54 11.92 15.36
N TRP A 107 8.86 13.00 16.07
CA TRP A 107 7.87 13.97 16.53
C TRP A 107 7.22 14.72 15.37
N HIS A 108 7.99 15.18 14.38
CA HIS A 108 7.44 15.86 13.20
C HIS A 108 6.48 14.98 12.41
N VAL A 109 6.81 13.70 12.26
CA VAL A 109 5.94 12.71 11.61
C VAL A 109 4.59 12.53 12.32
N LEU A 110 4.52 12.78 13.63
CA LEU A 110 3.29 12.64 14.41
C LEU A 110 2.52 13.96 14.57
N ALA A 111 3.22 15.05 14.89
CA ALA A 111 2.60 16.28 15.39
C ALA A 111 2.60 17.45 14.40
N ASP A 112 3.44 17.43 13.36
CA ASP A 112 3.59 18.56 12.43
C ASP A 112 2.31 18.81 11.60
N ARG A 113 1.89 20.06 11.46
CA ARG A 113 0.69 20.46 10.69
C ARG A 113 1.01 20.75 9.20
N ASN A 114 2.28 20.83 8.83
CA ASN A 114 2.74 21.12 7.47
C ASN A 114 2.74 19.90 6.53
N ARG A 115 2.16 18.78 6.98
CA ARG A 115 2.02 17.54 6.20
C ARG A 115 0.60 17.40 5.67
N VAL A 116 0.44 16.58 4.62
CA VAL A 116 -0.82 16.42 3.88
C VAL A 116 -1.97 16.03 4.82
N GLY A 117 -1.74 15.06 5.70
CA GLY A 117 -2.69 14.66 6.73
C GLY A 117 -2.44 15.39 8.06
N GLY A 118 -3.52 15.86 8.68
CA GLY A 118 -3.45 16.41 10.03
C GLY A 118 -2.98 15.38 11.08
N PRO A 119 -2.47 15.81 12.24
CA PRO A 119 -2.02 14.91 13.32
C PRO A 119 -3.06 13.85 13.73
N TRP A 120 -4.32 14.26 13.92
CA TRP A 120 -5.40 13.35 14.29
C TRP A 120 -5.73 12.33 13.20
N TYR A 121 -5.68 12.73 11.94
CA TYR A 121 -5.90 11.83 10.82
C TYR A 121 -4.79 10.78 10.72
N ARG A 122 -3.52 11.18 10.89
CA ARG A 122 -2.39 10.25 10.92
C ARG A 122 -2.47 9.27 12.10
N LEU A 123 -2.85 9.76 13.29
CA LEU A 123 -3.07 8.89 14.45
C LEU A 123 -4.20 7.89 14.21
N PHE A 124 -5.30 8.34 13.61
CA PHE A 124 -6.40 7.46 13.20
C PHE A 124 -5.93 6.40 12.21
N LEU A 125 -5.09 6.75 11.23
CA LEU A 125 -4.53 5.78 10.27
C LEU A 125 -3.57 4.78 10.94
N LEU A 126 -2.77 5.21 11.92
CA LEU A 126 -1.94 4.29 12.72
C LEU A 126 -2.80 3.30 13.52
N PHE A 127 -3.88 3.80 14.15
CA PHE A 127 -4.85 2.96 14.83
C PHE A 127 -5.54 1.99 13.86
N ALA A 128 -6.03 2.49 12.72
CA ALA A 128 -6.70 1.68 11.71
C ALA A 128 -5.75 0.62 11.11
N SER A 129 -4.46 0.93 10.97
CA SER A 129 -3.44 -0.03 10.54
C SER A 129 -3.31 -1.14 11.58
N GLY A 130 -3.11 -0.80 12.86
CA GLY A 130 -3.03 -1.81 13.91
C GLY A 130 -4.31 -2.63 14.08
N ALA A 131 -5.48 -1.97 13.99
CA ALA A 131 -6.77 -2.62 14.15
C ALA A 131 -7.10 -3.58 12.99
N SER A 132 -6.91 -3.16 11.74
CA SER A 132 -7.15 -4.03 10.58
C SER A 132 -6.25 -5.26 10.61
N ASN A 133 -4.95 -5.12 10.93
CA ASN A 133 -4.05 -6.25 11.04
C ASN A 133 -4.32 -7.13 12.27
N GLY A 134 -4.68 -6.52 13.40
CA GLY A 134 -5.04 -7.23 14.63
C GLY A 134 -6.28 -8.09 14.46
N ILE A 135 -7.36 -7.52 13.91
CA ILE A 135 -8.60 -8.26 13.63
C ILE A 135 -8.33 -9.35 12.58
N SER A 136 -7.61 -9.02 11.50
CA SER A 136 -7.21 -10.01 10.48
C SER A 136 -6.45 -11.18 11.11
N SER A 137 -5.44 -10.89 11.94
CA SER A 137 -4.64 -11.92 12.60
C SER A 137 -5.47 -12.81 13.53
N VAL A 138 -6.35 -12.20 14.33
CA VAL A 138 -7.23 -12.97 15.24
C VAL A 138 -8.15 -13.89 14.44
N LEU A 139 -8.83 -13.37 13.41
CA LEU A 139 -9.68 -14.19 12.54
C LEU A 139 -8.89 -15.32 11.86
N ALA A 140 -7.68 -15.04 11.39
CA ALA A 140 -6.81 -16.02 10.76
C ALA A 140 -6.43 -17.13 11.74
N VAL A 141 -6.01 -16.79 12.96
CA VAL A 141 -5.64 -17.75 14.01
C VAL A 141 -6.80 -18.69 14.31
N TYR A 142 -7.98 -18.16 14.63
CA TYR A 142 -9.14 -19.01 14.93
C TYR A 142 -9.59 -19.87 13.75
N ALA A 143 -9.46 -19.37 12.52
CA ALA A 143 -9.82 -20.15 11.35
C ALA A 143 -8.75 -21.17 10.93
N MET A 144 -7.49 -21.00 11.36
CA MET A 144 -6.34 -21.82 10.96
C MET A 144 -6.49 -23.27 11.42
N THR A 145 -6.98 -23.52 12.64
CA THR A 145 -7.23 -24.87 13.18
C THR A 145 -8.24 -25.68 12.36
N HIS A 146 -9.21 -25.00 11.76
CA HIS A 146 -10.35 -25.63 11.09
C HIS A 146 -10.27 -25.59 9.57
N THR A 147 -9.29 -24.87 9.03
CA THR A 147 -9.07 -24.72 7.59
C THR A 147 -7.79 -25.46 7.21
N PRO A 148 -7.80 -26.41 6.28
CA PRO A 148 -6.56 -27.06 5.81
C PRO A 148 -5.53 -26.03 5.34
N GLU A 149 -4.24 -26.22 5.69
CA GLU A 149 -3.14 -25.28 5.35
C GLU A 149 -3.12 -24.92 3.87
N PHE A 150 -3.41 -25.91 3.04
CA PHE A 150 -3.45 -25.72 1.61
C PHE A 150 -4.56 -24.76 1.17
N ILE A 151 -5.77 -24.84 1.77
CA ILE A 151 -6.85 -23.87 1.54
C ILE A 151 -6.44 -22.48 2.08
N GLN A 152 -5.77 -22.42 3.24
CA GLN A 152 -5.27 -21.16 3.79
C GLN A 152 -4.32 -20.45 2.82
N ALA A 153 -3.31 -21.17 2.29
CA ALA A 153 -2.34 -20.62 1.34
C ALA A 153 -3.01 -20.09 0.06
N VAL A 154 -4.04 -20.80 -0.38
CA VAL A 154 -4.84 -20.41 -1.54
C VAL A 154 -5.69 -19.17 -1.25
N LEU A 155 -6.33 -19.07 -0.08
CA LEU A 155 -7.13 -17.91 0.30
C LEU A 155 -6.30 -16.65 0.54
N LEU A 156 -5.05 -16.79 1.02
CA LEU A 156 -4.11 -15.67 1.11
C LEU A 156 -3.84 -15.02 -0.26
N CYS A 157 -3.99 -15.78 -1.35
CA CYS A 157 -3.85 -15.23 -2.68
C CYS A 157 -5.01 -14.28 -3.08
N CYS A 158 -6.07 -14.14 -2.26
CA CYS A 158 -7.10 -13.10 -2.39
C CYS A 158 -6.66 -11.71 -1.92
N ILE A 159 -5.55 -11.61 -1.16
CA ILE A 159 -5.08 -10.35 -0.57
C ILE A 159 -4.87 -9.25 -1.63
N PRO A 160 -4.26 -9.50 -2.81
CA PRO A 160 -4.06 -8.45 -3.82
C PRO A 160 -5.35 -7.89 -4.40
N PHE A 161 -6.32 -8.76 -4.69
CA PHE A 161 -7.61 -8.33 -5.20
C PHE A 161 -8.37 -7.51 -4.15
N SER A 162 -8.25 -7.92 -2.88
CA SER A 162 -8.83 -7.18 -1.76
C SER A 162 -8.15 -5.83 -1.57
N ALA A 163 -6.82 -5.78 -1.57
CA ALA A 163 -6.04 -4.54 -1.51
C ALA A 163 -6.38 -3.61 -2.68
N GLN A 164 -6.58 -4.15 -3.88
CA GLN A 164 -7.01 -3.37 -5.04
C GLN A 164 -8.42 -2.79 -4.85
N ALA A 165 -9.37 -3.59 -4.37
CA ALA A 165 -10.73 -3.11 -4.08
C ALA A 165 -10.70 -1.97 -3.05
N TRP A 166 -9.94 -2.13 -1.97
CA TRP A 166 -9.76 -1.07 -0.97
C TRP A 166 -9.04 0.16 -1.54
N THR A 167 -8.07 -0.04 -2.44
CA THR A 167 -7.36 1.04 -3.13
C THR A 167 -8.32 1.86 -3.99
N VAL A 168 -9.20 1.22 -4.76
CA VAL A 168 -10.26 1.90 -5.53
C VAL A 168 -11.19 2.70 -4.62
N ILE A 169 -11.56 2.13 -3.47
CA ILE A 169 -12.47 2.77 -2.52
C ILE A 169 -11.82 4.01 -1.89
N PHE A 170 -10.60 3.89 -1.35
CA PHE A 170 -9.98 4.92 -0.52
C PHE A 170 -9.01 5.85 -1.22
N ILE A 171 -8.51 5.52 -2.42
CA ILE A 171 -7.54 6.32 -3.17
C ILE A 171 -8.19 6.78 -4.48
N PRO A 172 -8.81 7.97 -4.53
CA PRO A 172 -9.63 8.40 -5.66
C PRO A 172 -8.90 8.41 -7.01
N ILE A 173 -7.60 8.73 -7.01
CA ILE A 173 -6.81 8.77 -8.25
C ILE A 173 -6.70 7.39 -8.92
N GLU A 174 -6.66 6.33 -8.13
CA GLU A 174 -6.55 4.94 -8.60
C GLU A 174 -7.84 4.47 -9.30
N ARG A 175 -8.97 5.17 -9.13
CA ARG A 175 -10.23 4.89 -9.84
C ARG A 175 -10.13 5.15 -11.34
N LYS A 176 -9.17 5.96 -11.79
CA LYS A 176 -8.95 6.30 -13.19
C LYS A 176 -8.23 5.19 -13.99
N ARG A 177 -7.85 4.10 -13.33
CA ARG A 177 -7.17 2.95 -13.97
C ARG A 177 -8.17 2.09 -14.74
N ASP A 178 -7.68 1.40 -15.75
CA ASP A 178 -8.49 0.52 -16.58
C ASP A 178 -8.65 -0.86 -15.97
N TYR A 179 -9.68 -1.04 -15.14
CA TYR A 179 -10.02 -2.31 -14.49
C TYR A 179 -10.68 -3.33 -15.43
N LEU A 180 -11.05 -2.92 -16.65
CA LEU A 180 -11.63 -3.82 -17.67
C LEU A 180 -10.57 -4.38 -18.62
N SER A 181 -9.29 -4.08 -18.38
CA SER A 181 -8.18 -4.67 -19.09
C SER A 181 -8.24 -6.20 -19.06
N MET A 182 -7.95 -6.83 -20.20
CA MET A 182 -7.92 -8.29 -20.32
C MET A 182 -6.93 -8.92 -19.35
N PHE A 183 -5.81 -8.27 -19.03
CA PHE A 183 -4.84 -8.80 -18.07
C PHE A 183 -5.42 -8.91 -16.66
N PHE A 184 -6.18 -7.91 -16.22
CA PHE A 184 -6.83 -7.93 -14.91
C PHE A 184 -7.90 -9.01 -14.85
N VAL A 185 -8.78 -9.08 -15.86
CA VAL A 185 -9.84 -10.08 -15.94
C VAL A 185 -9.26 -11.50 -16.05
N ALA A 186 -8.28 -11.72 -16.92
CA ALA A 186 -7.62 -13.01 -17.08
C ALA A 186 -6.87 -13.42 -15.81
N SER A 187 -6.18 -12.48 -15.15
CA SER A 187 -5.56 -12.72 -13.86
C SER A 187 -6.58 -13.18 -12.82
N PHE A 188 -7.69 -12.47 -12.67
CA PHE A 188 -8.75 -12.84 -11.72
C PHE A 188 -9.35 -14.22 -12.02
N LEU A 189 -9.63 -14.52 -13.30
CA LEU A 189 -10.15 -15.82 -13.70
C LEU A 189 -9.16 -16.96 -13.44
N LEU A 190 -7.88 -16.78 -13.78
CA LEU A 190 -6.83 -17.77 -13.50
C LEU A 190 -6.56 -17.91 -12.01
N PHE A 191 -6.70 -16.83 -11.25
CA PHE A 191 -6.63 -16.84 -9.80
C PHE A 191 -7.74 -17.72 -9.21
N VAL A 192 -9.00 -17.46 -9.56
CA VAL A 192 -10.15 -18.27 -9.10
C VAL A 192 -10.00 -19.72 -9.56
N ALA A 193 -9.61 -19.96 -10.81
CA ALA A 193 -9.37 -21.31 -11.32
C ALA A 193 -8.22 -22.01 -10.57
N GLY A 194 -7.13 -21.30 -10.30
CA GLY A 194 -5.99 -21.78 -9.53
C GLY A 194 -6.40 -22.15 -8.11
N VAL A 195 -7.18 -21.30 -7.45
CA VAL A 195 -7.76 -21.53 -6.11
C VAL A 195 -8.65 -22.76 -6.09
N LEU A 196 -9.58 -22.87 -7.04
CA LEU A 196 -10.52 -23.99 -7.11
C LEU A 196 -9.81 -25.29 -7.45
N LEU A 197 -8.93 -25.32 -8.45
CA LEU A 197 -8.18 -26.52 -8.85
C LEU A 197 -7.30 -27.03 -7.71
N SER A 198 -6.62 -26.09 -7.05
CA SER A 198 -5.87 -26.33 -5.84
C SER A 198 -6.76 -27.01 -4.79
N SER A 199 -7.83 -26.32 -4.38
CA SER A 199 -8.63 -26.68 -3.21
C SER A 199 -9.57 -27.86 -3.44
N LEU A 200 -9.79 -28.25 -4.71
CA LEU A 200 -10.73 -29.30 -5.11
C LEU A 200 -10.49 -30.62 -4.36
N SER A 201 -9.23 -31.00 -4.19
CA SER A 201 -8.89 -32.24 -3.48
C SER A 201 -9.28 -32.22 -2.01
N ALA A 202 -9.11 -31.08 -1.33
CA ALA A 202 -9.39 -30.89 0.10
C ALA A 202 -10.88 -30.81 0.44
N PHE A 203 -11.73 -30.42 -0.53
CA PHE A 203 -13.19 -30.39 -0.34
C PHE A 203 -13.90 -31.67 -0.81
N LEU A 204 -13.33 -32.37 -1.81
CA LEU A 204 -13.93 -33.58 -2.36
C LEU A 204 -13.52 -34.86 -1.64
N HIS A 205 -12.30 -34.93 -1.11
CA HIS A 205 -11.81 -36.10 -0.39
C HIS A 205 -11.94 -35.86 1.11
N THR A 206 -12.46 -36.85 1.84
CA THR A 206 -12.43 -36.86 3.30
C THR A 206 -10.99 -37.01 3.78
N ASN A 207 -10.57 -36.20 4.75
CA ASN A 207 -9.28 -36.35 5.41
C ASN A 207 -9.16 -37.72 6.10
N GLU A 208 -7.97 -38.09 6.59
CA GLU A 208 -7.74 -39.35 7.32
C GLU A 208 -8.67 -39.56 8.53
N GLN A 209 -9.28 -38.49 9.03
CA GLN A 209 -10.25 -38.47 10.14
C GLN A 209 -11.73 -38.52 9.68
N GLY A 210 -12.01 -38.59 8.38
CA GLY A 210 -13.38 -38.70 7.83
C GLY A 210 -14.15 -37.38 7.70
N GLU A 211 -13.56 -36.25 8.10
CA GLU A 211 -14.23 -34.93 8.07
C GLU A 211 -13.89 -34.12 6.82
N LYS A 212 -14.85 -33.31 6.36
CA LYS A 212 -14.69 -32.34 5.27
C LYS A 212 -14.29 -30.98 5.82
N ALA A 213 -13.50 -30.22 5.07
CA ALA A 213 -13.19 -28.84 5.42
C ALA A 213 -14.46 -27.99 5.64
N SER A 214 -14.55 -27.30 6.77
CA SER A 214 -15.71 -26.46 7.09
C SER A 214 -15.71 -25.19 6.25
N LEU A 215 -16.77 -25.01 5.46
CA LEU A 215 -16.94 -23.82 4.64
C LEU A 215 -17.01 -22.54 5.48
N ALA A 216 -17.63 -22.58 6.66
CA ALA A 216 -17.76 -21.41 7.54
C ALA A 216 -16.38 -20.89 7.99
N TRP A 217 -15.48 -21.82 8.35
CA TRP A 217 -14.11 -21.48 8.76
C TRP A 217 -13.25 -21.00 7.59
N ALA A 218 -13.40 -21.61 6.41
CA ALA A 218 -12.74 -21.12 5.20
C ALA A 218 -13.21 -19.70 4.82
N LEU A 219 -14.50 -19.39 4.97
CA LEU A 219 -15.03 -18.04 4.74
C LEU A 219 -14.51 -17.04 5.79
N LEU A 220 -14.33 -17.47 7.04
CA LEU A 220 -13.72 -16.63 8.07
C LEU A 220 -12.24 -16.34 7.76
N TYR A 221 -11.50 -17.33 7.27
CA TYR A 221 -10.13 -17.14 6.79
C TYR A 221 -10.05 -16.28 5.52
N LEU A 222 -11.07 -16.34 4.66
CA LEU A 222 -11.19 -15.39 3.54
C LEU A 222 -11.41 -13.97 4.05
N ALA A 223 -12.28 -13.77 5.05
CA ALA A 223 -12.52 -12.47 5.66
C ALA A 223 -11.25 -11.89 6.30
N SER A 224 -10.42 -12.72 6.94
CA SER A 224 -9.11 -12.27 7.44
C SER A 224 -8.21 -11.77 6.32
N SER A 225 -8.18 -12.45 5.18
CA SER A 225 -7.41 -12.06 3.99
C SER A 225 -7.92 -10.75 3.38
N VAL A 226 -9.23 -10.51 3.38
CA VAL A 226 -9.83 -9.24 2.94
C VAL A 226 -9.41 -8.07 3.84
N LEU A 227 -9.43 -8.27 5.16
CA LEU A 227 -8.97 -7.27 6.13
C LEU A 227 -7.45 -7.04 6.07
N PHE A 228 -6.68 -8.08 5.75
CA PHE A 228 -5.24 -7.93 5.50
C PHE A 228 -4.99 -7.03 4.28
N GLY A 229 -5.80 -7.18 3.22
CA GLY A 229 -5.75 -6.26 2.08
C GLY A 229 -6.03 -4.80 2.48
N LEU A 230 -6.97 -4.58 3.42
CA LEU A 230 -7.25 -3.25 3.96
C LEU A 230 -6.04 -2.69 4.72
N TRP A 231 -5.37 -3.51 5.52
CA TRP A 231 -4.16 -3.11 6.24
C TRP A 231 -3.08 -2.54 5.32
N CYS A 232 -2.79 -3.19 4.18
CA CYS A 232 -1.84 -2.69 3.19
C CYS A 232 -2.22 -1.29 2.68
N VAL A 233 -3.51 -1.05 2.41
CA VAL A 233 -4.02 0.25 1.93
C VAL A 233 -3.97 1.31 3.03
N VAL A 234 -4.25 0.96 4.29
CA VAL A 234 -4.16 1.91 5.41
C VAL A 234 -2.70 2.31 5.65
N GLN A 235 -1.74 1.37 5.55
CA GLN A 235 -0.31 1.71 5.61
C GLN A 235 0.09 2.70 4.52
N ARG A 236 -0.40 2.46 3.30
CA ARG A 236 -0.25 3.39 2.18
C ARG A 236 -0.80 4.78 2.52
N LEU A 237 -2.06 4.88 2.94
CA LEU A 237 -2.70 6.15 3.28
C LEU A 237 -1.92 6.91 4.36
N TYR A 238 -1.36 6.19 5.34
CA TYR A 238 -0.54 6.81 6.38
C TYR A 238 0.74 7.43 5.81
N LEU A 239 1.48 6.69 4.98
CA LEU A 239 2.71 7.20 4.36
C LEU A 239 2.42 8.41 3.46
N ASP A 240 1.28 8.41 2.77
CA ASP A 240 0.82 9.53 1.95
C ASP A 240 0.44 10.75 2.80
N ALA A 241 -0.19 10.52 3.95
CA ALA A 241 -0.56 11.56 4.90
C ALA A 241 0.65 12.23 5.57
N VAL A 242 1.79 11.54 5.66
CA VAL A 242 3.04 12.06 6.25
C VAL A 242 3.83 12.91 5.25
N ALA A 243 3.56 12.82 3.95
CA ALA A 243 4.24 13.65 2.97
C ALA A 243 4.07 15.15 3.25
N LEU A 244 5.11 15.95 2.99
CA LEU A 244 5.06 17.40 3.15
C LEU A 244 4.10 18.02 2.12
N LYS A 245 3.31 19.01 2.55
CA LYS A 245 2.52 19.82 1.62
C LYS A 245 3.50 20.57 0.71
N VAL A 246 3.42 20.36 -0.60
CA VAL A 246 4.12 21.23 -1.56
C VAL A 246 3.41 22.60 -1.50
N PRO A 247 4.09 23.69 -1.10
CA PRO A 247 3.47 25.02 -1.13
C PRO A 247 3.17 25.39 -2.58
N LEU A 248 1.92 25.76 -2.87
CA LEU A 248 1.46 26.13 -4.21
C LEU A 248 2.32 27.23 -4.86
N GLU A 249 2.89 28.11 -4.04
CA GLU A 249 3.75 29.23 -4.47
C GLU A 249 5.15 28.77 -4.96
N ALA A 250 5.67 27.64 -4.45
CA ALA A 250 6.97 27.11 -4.89
C ALA A 250 6.87 26.43 -6.27
N ALA A 251 5.69 25.92 -6.65
CA ALA A 251 5.44 25.35 -7.97
C ALA A 251 5.41 26.41 -9.07
N GLY A 252 4.88 27.61 -8.78
CA GLY A 252 4.92 28.76 -9.69
C GLY A 252 6.33 29.36 -9.82
N ALA A 253 7.04 29.54 -8.71
CA ALA A 253 8.38 30.14 -8.71
C ALA A 253 9.46 29.26 -9.35
N ALA A 254 9.39 27.93 -9.19
CA ALA A 254 10.35 27.01 -9.81
C ALA A 254 10.19 26.93 -11.34
N SER A 255 8.97 27.06 -11.86
CA SER A 255 8.67 27.09 -13.30
C SER A 255 9.18 28.39 -13.95
N CYS A 256 9.01 29.54 -13.30
CA CYS A 256 9.58 30.81 -13.75
C CYS A 256 11.12 30.83 -13.72
N ALA A 257 11.75 30.17 -12.74
CA ALA A 257 13.20 30.12 -12.62
C ALA A 257 13.86 29.27 -13.72
N GLN A 258 13.26 28.14 -14.13
CA GLN A 258 13.80 27.31 -15.22
C GLN A 258 13.67 27.97 -16.60
N LEU A 259 12.60 28.75 -16.85
CA LEU A 259 12.43 29.52 -18.10
C LEU A 259 13.45 30.67 -18.25
N LYS A 260 13.86 31.29 -17.14
CA LYS A 260 14.93 32.32 -17.15
C LYS A 260 16.34 31.74 -17.32
N GLN A 261 16.56 30.46 -16.99
CA GLN A 261 17.87 29.81 -17.18
C GLN A 261 18.08 29.25 -18.59
N SER A 262 17.02 28.90 -19.32
CA SER A 262 17.14 28.40 -20.70
C SER A 262 17.40 29.50 -21.76
N SER A 263 17.43 30.78 -21.36
CA SER A 263 17.54 31.93 -22.28
C SER A 263 18.81 32.79 -22.10
N ARG A 264 19.76 32.39 -21.25
CA ARG A 264 21.07 33.08 -21.15
C ARG A 264 22.20 32.25 -21.74
N SER A 265 22.64 32.63 -22.93
CA SER A 265 23.97 32.32 -23.47
C SER A 265 25.07 32.99 -22.62
N PRO A 266 26.29 32.42 -22.57
CA PRO A 266 27.34 32.92 -21.70
C PRO A 266 28.01 34.16 -22.33
N GLN A 267 27.79 35.32 -21.73
CA GLN A 267 28.70 36.46 -21.88
C GLN A 267 29.52 36.67 -20.61
N ARG A 268 30.76 37.01 -20.89
CA ARG A 268 31.99 37.07 -20.10
C ARG A 268 31.98 38.18 -19.05
N GLU A 269 32.66 37.86 -17.93
CA GLU A 269 33.20 38.70 -16.84
C GLU A 269 33.00 40.22 -16.89
N GLU A 270 32.58 40.80 -15.76
CA GLU A 270 33.37 41.85 -15.10
C GLU A 270 33.06 42.00 -13.60
N LEU A 271 34.12 42.35 -12.86
CA LEU A 271 34.27 42.55 -11.42
C LEU A 271 33.61 43.87 -10.97
N GLY A 272 33.08 43.95 -9.75
CA GLY A 272 32.83 45.25 -9.11
C GLY A 272 31.92 45.21 -7.88
N ALA A 273 32.37 45.84 -6.80
CA ALA A 273 31.88 45.72 -5.43
C ALA A 273 30.75 46.70 -5.03
N SER A 274 30.15 46.41 -3.87
CA SER A 274 29.88 47.36 -2.76
C SER A 274 28.45 47.90 -2.52
N VAL A 275 28.11 47.85 -1.21
CA VAL A 275 27.15 48.64 -0.37
C VAL A 275 25.62 48.41 -0.49
N ALA A 276 25.02 48.14 0.68
CA ALA A 276 23.59 48.25 1.03
C ALA A 276 23.19 49.73 1.34
N PRO A 277 22.10 50.11 2.06
CA PRO A 277 20.87 49.42 2.52
C PRO A 277 19.58 50.29 2.33
N ALA A 278 18.50 49.92 3.06
CA ALA A 278 17.32 50.70 3.53
C ALA A 278 15.97 50.37 2.84
N MET A 279 14.99 49.81 3.59
CA MET A 279 13.81 50.48 4.22
C MET A 279 12.83 51.04 3.16
N ASP A 280 11.52 50.80 3.17
CA ASP A 280 10.56 50.89 4.26
C ASP A 280 9.14 50.46 3.80
N ALA A 281 8.24 50.36 4.79
CA ALA A 281 6.80 50.66 4.74
C ALA A 281 5.75 49.66 4.18
N VAL A 282 4.97 49.17 5.16
CA VAL A 282 3.56 48.73 5.14
C VAL A 282 2.65 49.96 4.84
N PRO A 283 1.46 49.80 4.23
CA PRO A 283 0.24 49.87 5.04
C PRO A 283 -0.89 48.89 4.66
N GLU A 284 -1.60 48.48 5.71
CA GLU A 284 -2.98 47.96 5.73
C GLU A 284 -3.99 48.89 5.06
N CYS A 285 -5.05 48.31 4.48
CA CYS A 285 -6.46 48.64 4.77
C CYS A 285 -7.35 47.53 4.17
N THR A 286 -8.20 46.83 4.95
CA THR A 286 -9.63 47.14 5.20
C THR A 286 -10.42 47.38 3.89
N GLN A 287 -11.54 46.76 3.55
CA GLN A 287 -12.72 46.41 4.36
C GLN A 287 -13.81 45.76 3.45
N GLU A 288 -14.66 44.92 4.05
CA GLU A 288 -16.12 44.72 3.79
C GLU A 288 -16.64 44.14 2.44
N VAL A 289 -17.35 42.99 2.44
CA VAL A 289 -18.79 42.72 2.76
C VAL A 289 -19.72 42.95 1.57
N GLY A 290 -20.56 41.95 1.28
CA GLY A 290 -21.71 42.01 0.37
C GLY A 290 -21.93 40.67 -0.33
N ASP A 291 -22.55 39.69 0.33
CA ASP A 291 -23.99 39.38 0.33
C ASP A 291 -24.54 38.73 -0.95
N THR A 292 -25.03 37.50 -0.73
CA THR A 292 -26.22 36.83 -1.31
C THR A 292 -26.37 36.69 -2.83
N CYS A 293 -26.57 35.46 -3.29
CA CYS A 293 -27.90 35.01 -3.75
C CYS A 293 -27.89 33.49 -4.02
N ALA A 294 -28.84 32.81 -3.37
CA ALA A 294 -29.26 31.46 -3.72
C ALA A 294 -30.28 31.55 -4.86
N GLU A 295 -30.09 30.76 -5.92
CA GLU A 295 -31.21 30.31 -6.75
C GLU A 295 -31.08 28.80 -7.02
N GLU A 296 -32.09 28.09 -6.53
CA GLU A 296 -32.46 26.72 -6.85
C GLU A 296 -33.05 26.68 -8.27
N GLY A 297 -32.48 25.85 -9.14
CA GLY A 297 -32.93 25.68 -10.53
C GLY A 297 -32.63 24.28 -11.04
N GLN A 298 -33.56 23.36 -10.76
CA GLN A 298 -33.56 21.97 -11.15
C GLN A 298 -33.67 21.82 -12.68
N ARG A 299 -32.65 21.26 -13.35
CA ARG A 299 -32.79 20.60 -14.66
C ARG A 299 -32.04 19.27 -14.70
N LEU A 300 -32.73 18.33 -15.31
CA LEU A 300 -32.60 16.90 -15.30
C LEU A 300 -32.01 16.48 -16.65
N PHE A 301 -30.99 15.60 -16.64
CA PHE A 301 -30.38 14.90 -17.78
C PHE A 301 -29.80 15.76 -18.92
N ASP A 302 -28.50 16.04 -18.84
CA ASP A 302 -27.62 15.90 -20.00
C ASP A 302 -26.32 15.23 -19.57
N VAL A 303 -25.98 14.15 -20.29
CA VAL A 303 -24.71 13.43 -20.19
C VAL A 303 -23.79 14.14 -21.18
N GLU A 304 -23.03 15.11 -20.69
CA GLU A 304 -21.87 15.64 -21.41
C GLU A 304 -20.59 15.33 -20.61
N ASP A 305 -19.87 14.39 -21.20
CA ASP A 305 -18.45 14.11 -21.07
C ASP A 305 -17.66 15.34 -21.57
N ASP A 306 -17.36 16.28 -20.67
CA ASP A 306 -16.19 17.17 -20.70
C ASP A 306 -16.26 18.18 -19.54
N GLY A 307 -15.14 18.45 -18.85
CA GLY A 307 -14.90 19.82 -18.39
C GLY A 307 -14.20 20.07 -17.07
N ASP A 308 -14.42 19.30 -16.00
CA ASP A 308 -13.79 19.59 -14.71
C ASP A 308 -12.55 18.73 -14.46
N GLU A 309 -11.55 18.86 -15.34
CA GLU A 309 -10.17 18.48 -15.03
C GLU A 309 -9.61 19.46 -13.98
N LEU A 310 -10.06 19.29 -12.73
CA LEU A 310 -9.48 19.91 -11.55
C LEU A 310 -7.94 19.76 -11.58
N PRO A 311 -7.18 20.81 -11.19
CA PRO A 311 -5.73 20.74 -11.11
C PRO A 311 -5.33 19.49 -10.34
N LEU A 312 -4.36 18.76 -10.88
CA LEU A 312 -3.88 17.47 -10.38
C LEU A 312 -3.94 17.39 -8.86
N SER A 313 -4.72 16.43 -8.36
CA SER A 313 -4.74 16.14 -6.93
C SER A 313 -3.30 15.97 -6.44
N PRO A 314 -2.91 16.53 -5.28
CA PRO A 314 -1.59 16.36 -4.66
C PRO A 314 -1.11 14.90 -4.65
N SER A 315 -2.04 13.94 -4.65
CA SER A 315 -1.78 12.51 -4.75
C SER A 315 -1.05 12.06 -6.04
N ALA A 316 -1.31 12.71 -7.18
CA ALA A 316 -0.66 12.38 -8.47
C ALA A 316 0.82 12.75 -8.47
N GLU A 317 1.13 13.93 -7.91
CA GLU A 317 2.51 14.41 -7.81
C GLU A 317 3.30 13.60 -6.77
N LEU A 318 2.65 13.18 -5.69
CA LEU A 318 3.23 12.26 -4.71
C LEU A 318 3.55 10.90 -5.33
N LEU A 319 2.69 10.37 -6.21
CA LEU A 319 2.98 9.13 -6.95
C LEU A 319 4.23 9.24 -7.81
N MET A 320 4.46 10.38 -8.46
CA MET A 320 5.65 10.61 -9.30
C MET A 320 6.95 10.79 -8.51
N LYS A 321 6.88 11.26 -7.26
CA LYS A 321 8.07 11.59 -6.45
C LYS A 321 8.66 10.42 -5.67
N ARG A 322 8.04 9.24 -5.65
CA ARG A 322 8.51 8.12 -4.82
C ARG A 322 9.71 7.40 -5.44
N GLN A 323 10.89 7.64 -4.88
CA GLN A 323 12.12 6.94 -5.23
C GLN A 323 12.41 5.82 -4.23
N TRP A 324 12.83 4.65 -4.75
CA TRP A 324 13.23 3.53 -3.90
C TRP A 324 14.48 3.90 -3.10
N GLY A 325 14.43 3.61 -1.80
CA GLY A 325 15.56 3.86 -0.90
C GLY A 325 15.88 5.35 -0.73
N SER A 326 14.87 6.23 -0.75
CA SER A 326 15.08 7.64 -0.39
C SER A 326 15.75 7.70 0.99
N GLN A 327 16.90 8.39 1.07
CA GLN A 327 17.62 8.58 2.34
C GLN A 327 17.00 9.70 3.19
N ASN A 328 15.75 10.07 2.91
CA ASN A 328 15.07 11.11 3.66
C ASN A 328 14.78 10.61 5.08
N VAL A 329 15.32 11.33 6.07
CA VAL A 329 15.19 10.99 7.49
C VAL A 329 13.72 10.97 7.90
N ASP A 330 12.90 11.87 7.35
CA ASP A 330 11.46 11.93 7.64
C ASP A 330 10.69 10.72 7.09
N ASP A 331 11.06 10.23 5.91
CA ASP A 331 10.43 9.05 5.30
C ASP A 331 10.78 7.79 6.10
N ASN A 332 12.01 7.69 6.61
CA ASN A 332 12.43 6.61 7.49
C ASN A 332 11.75 6.71 8.87
N ALA A 333 11.64 7.92 9.42
CA ALA A 333 10.89 8.17 10.65
C ALA A 333 9.42 7.76 10.52
N ALA A 334 8.79 8.04 9.37
CA ALA A 334 7.42 7.61 9.07
C ALA A 334 7.25 6.10 9.18
N LYS A 335 8.17 5.34 8.58
CA LYS A 335 8.16 3.87 8.60
C LYS A 335 8.40 3.31 10.00
N ILE A 336 9.34 3.89 10.76
CA ILE A 336 9.60 3.48 12.14
C ILE A 336 8.38 3.73 13.03
N VAL A 337 7.76 4.90 12.93
CA VAL A 337 6.53 5.22 13.68
C VAL A 337 5.39 4.27 13.27
N LEU A 338 5.23 4.00 11.97
CA LEU A 338 4.23 3.06 11.48
C LEU A 338 4.43 1.65 12.07
N LEU A 339 5.66 1.15 12.05
CA LEU A 339 6.01 -0.16 12.59
C LEU A 339 5.84 -0.22 14.11
N VAL A 340 6.26 0.80 14.87
CA VAL A 340 6.13 0.76 16.35
C VAL A 340 4.68 0.97 16.78
N VAL A 341 4.07 2.07 16.36
CA VAL A 341 2.75 2.48 16.84
C VAL A 341 1.66 1.60 16.23
N GLY A 342 1.78 1.24 14.95
CA GLY A 342 0.87 0.29 14.31
C GLY A 342 0.91 -1.08 15.00
N MET A 343 2.10 -1.60 15.34
CA MET A 343 2.22 -2.86 16.06
C MET A 343 1.73 -2.79 17.51
N LEU A 344 1.91 -1.66 18.18
CA LEU A 344 1.34 -1.44 19.51
C LEU A 344 -0.18 -1.51 19.46
N PHE A 345 -0.82 -0.84 18.50
CA PHE A 345 -2.27 -0.94 18.32
C PHE A 345 -2.72 -2.35 17.93
N GLN A 346 -1.96 -3.05 17.08
CA GLN A 346 -2.25 -4.45 16.75
C GLN A 346 -2.20 -5.36 17.97
N LEU A 347 -1.18 -5.20 18.83
CA LEU A 347 -1.07 -5.93 20.09
C LEU A 347 -2.27 -5.64 21.00
N LEU A 348 -2.62 -4.36 21.18
CA LEU A 348 -3.77 -3.95 21.98
C LEU A 348 -5.07 -4.55 21.46
N VAL A 349 -5.32 -4.49 20.15
CA VAL A 349 -6.52 -5.06 19.53
C VAL A 349 -6.53 -6.58 19.66
N SER A 350 -5.40 -7.25 19.44
CA SER A 350 -5.31 -8.71 19.63
C SER A 350 -5.65 -9.11 21.06
N PHE A 351 -5.19 -8.34 22.05
CA PHE A 351 -5.49 -8.55 23.46
C PHE A 351 -6.93 -8.18 23.85
N VAL A 352 -7.53 -7.17 23.21
CA VAL A 352 -8.94 -6.82 23.48
C VAL A 352 -9.90 -7.85 22.86
N VAL A 353 -9.52 -8.45 21.73
CA VAL A 353 -10.39 -9.35 20.96
C VAL A 353 -10.22 -10.83 21.37
N PHE A 354 -9.15 -11.23 22.07
CA PHE A 354 -8.99 -12.65 22.48
C PHE A 354 -10.16 -13.26 23.29
N PRO A 355 -10.93 -12.51 24.12
CA PRO A 355 -12.09 -13.07 24.82
C PRO A 355 -13.18 -13.63 23.91
N VAL A 356 -13.10 -13.35 22.60
CA VAL A 356 -13.95 -13.97 21.57
C VAL A 356 -13.86 -15.51 21.59
N ASP A 357 -12.80 -16.11 22.16
CA ASP A 357 -12.73 -17.57 22.39
C ASP A 357 -13.85 -18.11 23.31
N ALA A 358 -14.51 -17.24 24.08
CA ALA A 358 -15.62 -17.63 24.94
C ALA A 358 -16.98 -17.70 24.21
N ILE A 359 -17.03 -17.36 22.92
CA ILE A 359 -18.27 -17.36 22.16
C ILE A 359 -18.58 -18.80 21.71
N PRO A 360 -19.73 -19.39 22.11
CA PRO A 360 -19.99 -20.84 21.95
C PRO A 360 -19.93 -21.39 20.51
N TRP A 361 -20.13 -20.55 19.51
CA TRP A 361 -20.13 -20.94 18.09
C TRP A 361 -18.84 -20.54 17.34
N PHE A 362 -17.90 -19.90 18.05
CA PHE A 362 -16.67 -19.36 17.47
C PHE A 362 -15.43 -19.86 18.20
N GLY A 363 -15.46 -19.92 19.52
CA GLY A 363 -14.31 -20.31 20.32
C GLY A 363 -14.44 -21.70 20.93
N THR A 364 -13.38 -22.07 21.63
CA THR A 364 -13.23 -23.38 22.29
C THR A 364 -13.36 -23.31 23.81
N SER A 365 -13.53 -22.11 24.37
CA SER A 365 -13.62 -21.89 25.82
C SER A 365 -15.07 -21.73 26.27
N ASP A 366 -15.43 -22.35 27.38
CA ASP A 366 -16.79 -22.26 27.95
C ASP A 366 -17.10 -20.90 28.58
N SER A 367 -16.05 -20.12 28.92
CA SER A 367 -16.18 -18.80 29.53
C SER A 367 -14.95 -17.93 29.28
N VAL A 368 -15.10 -16.62 29.50
CA VAL A 368 -13.98 -15.65 29.39
C VAL A 368 -12.87 -15.98 30.40
N GLN A 369 -13.24 -16.46 31.60
CA GLN A 369 -12.26 -16.87 32.59
C GLN A 369 -11.45 -18.08 32.10
N HIS A 370 -12.12 -19.07 31.50
CA HIS A 370 -11.44 -20.23 30.92
C HIS A 370 -10.49 -19.84 29.78
N ALA A 371 -10.91 -18.92 28.91
CA ALA A 371 -10.06 -18.38 27.84
C ALA A 371 -8.81 -17.68 28.41
N TRP A 372 -8.96 -16.91 29.49
CA TRP A 372 -7.85 -16.26 30.18
C TRP A 372 -6.88 -17.25 30.84
N GLU A 373 -7.41 -18.27 31.52
CA GLU A 373 -6.61 -19.33 32.13
C GLU A 373 -5.84 -20.13 31.07
N GLY A 374 -6.46 -20.44 29.94
CA GLY A 374 -5.82 -21.07 28.79
C GLY A 374 -4.71 -20.22 28.17
N LEU A 375 -4.95 -18.91 27.99
CA LEU A 375 -3.95 -17.96 27.51
C LEU A 375 -2.74 -17.91 28.46
N ARG A 376 -3.00 -17.79 29.77
CA ARG A 376 -1.96 -17.72 30.80
C ARG A 376 -1.13 -19.01 30.85
N SER A 377 -1.78 -20.17 30.88
CA SER A 377 -1.12 -21.47 30.88
C SER A 377 -0.23 -21.64 29.64
N SER A 378 -0.74 -21.21 28.48
CA SER A 378 0.02 -21.24 27.22
C SER A 378 1.24 -20.30 27.25
N MET A 379 1.11 -19.11 27.83
CA MET A 379 2.25 -18.21 28.05
C MET A 379 3.28 -18.81 29.01
N ASP A 380 2.83 -19.36 30.14
CA ASP A 380 3.71 -20.03 31.12
C ASP A 380 4.47 -21.18 30.45
N PHE A 381 3.80 -21.97 29.59
CA PHE A 381 4.44 -23.00 28.78
C PHE A 381 5.48 -22.45 27.81
N ILE A 382 5.16 -21.38 27.06
CA ILE A 382 6.10 -20.73 26.12
C ILE A 382 7.37 -20.28 26.85
N PHE A 383 7.24 -19.69 28.03
CA PHE A 383 8.38 -19.14 28.77
C PHE A 383 9.05 -20.16 29.72
N ALA A 384 8.50 -21.37 29.88
CA ALA A 384 9.08 -22.41 30.72
C ALA A 384 10.43 -22.93 30.21
N SER A 385 10.72 -22.79 28.91
CA SER A 385 11.93 -23.33 28.29
C SER A 385 12.46 -22.44 27.16
N TRP A 386 13.78 -22.29 27.10
CA TRP A 386 14.46 -21.65 25.95
C TRP A 386 14.11 -22.34 24.62
N LEU A 387 13.87 -23.66 24.65
CA LEU A 387 13.48 -24.41 23.47
C LEU A 387 12.19 -23.86 22.87
N HIS A 388 11.21 -23.49 23.68
CA HIS A 388 9.92 -22.98 23.20
C HIS A 388 10.08 -21.54 22.69
N VAL A 389 10.77 -20.69 23.47
CA VAL A 389 11.03 -19.29 23.12
C VAL A 389 11.79 -19.14 21.80
N ARG A 390 12.77 -20.01 21.49
CA ARG A 390 13.57 -19.88 20.25
C ARG A 390 12.73 -19.99 18.98
N HIS A 391 11.65 -20.80 18.99
CA HIS A 391 10.75 -20.93 17.84
C HIS A 391 9.87 -19.68 17.71
N GLY A 392 9.45 -19.09 18.83
CA GLY A 392 8.81 -17.78 18.85
C GLY A 392 9.71 -16.66 18.33
N LEU A 393 11.02 -16.68 18.64
CA LEU A 393 11.99 -15.73 18.06
C LEU A 393 12.14 -15.91 16.54
N LEU A 394 12.16 -17.16 16.05
CA LEU A 394 12.21 -17.45 14.62
C LEU A 394 10.93 -16.98 13.91
N LEU A 395 9.76 -17.21 14.51
CA LEU A 395 8.48 -16.71 13.99
C LEU A 395 8.46 -15.18 13.96
N THR A 396 8.92 -14.54 15.04
CA THR A 396 9.07 -13.08 15.14
C THR A 396 9.99 -12.54 14.04
N LEU A 397 11.11 -13.21 13.76
CA LEU A 397 12.02 -12.82 12.67
C LEU A 397 11.31 -12.86 11.31
N GLY A 398 10.54 -13.92 11.04
CA GLY A 398 9.75 -14.03 9.81
C GLY A 398 8.77 -12.88 9.64
N PHE A 399 8.03 -12.52 10.70
CA PHE A 399 7.10 -11.38 10.69
C PHE A 399 7.84 -10.05 10.55
N ALA A 400 8.95 -9.87 11.26
CA ALA A 400 9.74 -8.65 11.22
C ALA A 400 10.26 -8.39 9.82
N MET A 401 10.77 -9.42 9.15
CA MET A 401 11.13 -9.36 7.74
C MET A 401 9.90 -8.97 6.93
N SER A 402 8.83 -9.77 6.92
CA SER A 402 7.63 -9.47 6.12
C SER A 402 7.10 -8.04 6.34
N PHE A 403 7.04 -7.54 7.57
CA PHE A 403 6.54 -6.18 7.86
C PHE A 403 7.48 -5.08 7.41
N ILE A 404 8.79 -5.23 7.58
CA ILE A 404 9.77 -4.27 7.05
C ILE A 404 9.65 -4.23 5.52
N GLY A 405 9.68 -5.39 4.86
CA GLY A 405 9.56 -5.49 3.42
C GLY A 405 8.25 -4.90 2.90
N CYS A 406 7.11 -5.29 3.47
CA CYS A 406 5.81 -4.74 3.12
C CYS A 406 5.72 -3.23 3.37
N THR A 407 6.33 -2.68 4.42
CA THR A 407 6.31 -1.24 4.68
C THR A 407 6.97 -0.45 3.54
N TYR A 408 8.13 -0.90 3.07
CA TYR A 408 8.81 -0.29 1.91
C TYR A 408 8.05 -0.53 0.60
N LEU A 409 7.47 -1.72 0.39
CA LEU A 409 6.69 -1.99 -0.81
C LEU A 409 5.38 -1.17 -0.85
N ASN A 410 4.67 -1.05 0.28
CA ASN A 410 3.43 -0.29 0.45
C ASN A 410 3.64 1.22 0.25
N GLU A 411 4.84 1.72 0.57
CA GLU A 411 5.23 3.09 0.21
C GLU A 411 5.25 3.30 -1.30
N HIS A 412 5.52 2.30 -2.12
CA HIS A 412 5.49 2.48 -3.57
C HIS A 412 4.10 2.17 -4.12
N SER A 413 3.59 0.98 -3.82
CA SER A 413 2.26 0.54 -4.21
C SER A 413 1.77 -0.54 -3.22
N PRO A 414 0.60 -0.34 -2.59
CA PRO A 414 0.00 -1.39 -1.74
C PRO A 414 -0.28 -2.67 -2.54
N THR A 415 -0.58 -2.47 -3.82
CA THR A 415 -0.80 -3.54 -4.77
C THR A 415 0.49 -4.34 -5.03
N LEU A 416 1.65 -3.69 -5.18
CA LEU A 416 2.93 -4.39 -5.34
C LEU A 416 3.26 -5.27 -4.12
N ALA A 417 3.09 -4.74 -2.91
CA ALA A 417 3.33 -5.51 -1.68
C ALA A 417 2.43 -6.74 -1.60
N SER A 418 1.16 -6.58 -1.95
CA SER A 418 0.20 -7.68 -1.96
C SER A 418 0.55 -8.76 -2.99
N VAL A 419 1.02 -8.41 -4.19
CA VAL A 419 1.47 -9.38 -5.20
C VAL A 419 2.67 -10.17 -4.71
N VAL A 420 3.63 -9.52 -4.05
CA VAL A 420 4.78 -10.22 -3.48
C VAL A 420 4.35 -11.21 -2.39
N LEU A 421 3.41 -10.82 -1.54
CA LEU A 421 2.79 -11.72 -0.56
C LEU A 421 2.05 -12.88 -1.24
N GLN A 422 1.33 -12.62 -2.33
CA GLN A 422 0.66 -13.64 -3.12
C GLN A 422 1.66 -14.63 -3.73
N LEU A 423 2.82 -14.18 -4.22
CA LEU A 423 3.89 -15.05 -4.72
C LEU A 423 4.55 -15.87 -3.61
N ALA A 424 4.63 -15.32 -2.40
CA ALA A 424 5.19 -16.03 -1.25
C ALA A 424 4.39 -17.30 -0.93
N GLY A 425 3.06 -17.31 -1.10
CA GLY A 425 2.21 -18.50 -0.88
C GLY A 425 2.63 -19.71 -1.72
N PRO A 426 2.56 -19.66 -3.06
CA PRO A 426 3.01 -20.73 -3.95
C PRO A 426 4.48 -21.12 -3.75
N ILE A 427 5.38 -20.16 -3.49
CA ILE A 427 6.79 -20.46 -3.20
C ILE A 427 6.92 -21.27 -1.91
N THR A 428 6.16 -20.90 -0.88
CA THR A 428 6.14 -21.63 0.38
C THR A 428 5.56 -23.03 0.19
N SER A 429 4.46 -23.17 -0.56
CA SER A 429 3.89 -24.48 -0.92
C SER A 429 4.88 -25.37 -1.69
N LEU A 430 5.64 -24.81 -2.64
CA LEU A 430 6.71 -25.54 -3.33
C LEU A 430 7.80 -25.98 -2.37
N THR A 431 8.17 -25.13 -1.41
CA THR A 431 9.17 -25.46 -0.38
C THR A 431 8.74 -26.66 0.46
N ILE A 432 7.46 -26.71 0.85
CA ILE A 432 6.88 -27.85 1.59
C ILE A 432 6.86 -29.12 0.73
N ILE A 433 6.57 -29.02 -0.57
CA ILE A 433 6.60 -30.16 -1.50
C ILE A 433 8.03 -30.72 -1.63
N ILE A 434 9.03 -29.84 -1.69
CA ILE A 434 10.45 -30.23 -1.80
C ILE A 434 10.95 -30.85 -0.49
N ILE A 435 10.55 -30.30 0.66
CA ILE A 435 10.97 -30.75 1.98
C ILE A 435 9.73 -31.17 2.79
N PRO A 436 9.20 -32.38 2.53
CA PRO A 436 7.94 -32.83 3.14
C PRO A 436 8.03 -32.99 4.66
N GLN A 437 9.23 -33.10 5.23
CA GLN A 437 9.44 -33.12 6.69
C GLN A 437 9.02 -31.82 7.37
N TRP A 438 8.89 -30.73 6.63
CA TRP A 438 8.39 -29.44 7.14
C TRP A 438 6.86 -29.34 7.04
N ASN A 439 6.20 -30.34 6.44
CA ASN A 439 4.75 -30.47 6.43
C ASN A 439 4.27 -31.25 7.67
N VAL A 440 3.90 -30.54 8.73
CA VAL A 440 3.43 -31.17 9.97
C VAL A 440 2.08 -31.87 9.79
N TYR A 441 1.23 -31.38 8.88
CA TYR A 441 -0.15 -31.86 8.73
C TYR A 441 -0.34 -32.99 7.71
N GLN A 442 0.75 -33.50 7.11
CA GLN A 442 0.79 -34.70 6.25
C GLN A 442 -0.39 -34.84 5.26
N ASP A 443 -0.66 -33.78 4.51
CA ASP A 443 -1.83 -33.68 3.65
C ASP A 443 -1.71 -34.57 2.38
N SER A 444 -2.55 -35.60 2.26
CA SER A 444 -2.46 -36.71 1.27
C SER A 444 -3.00 -36.41 -0.14
N SER A 445 -3.24 -35.14 -0.46
CA SER A 445 -3.79 -34.73 -1.76
C SER A 445 -2.90 -35.11 -2.96
N SER A 446 -3.52 -35.35 -4.13
CA SER A 446 -2.80 -35.50 -5.40
C SER A 446 -1.87 -34.31 -5.69
N VAL A 447 -0.56 -34.59 -5.76
CA VAL A 447 0.50 -33.62 -6.08
C VAL A 447 0.20 -32.84 -7.38
N GLY A 448 -0.45 -33.48 -8.35
CA GLY A 448 -0.81 -32.84 -9.63
C GLY A 448 -1.74 -31.64 -9.48
N HIS A 449 -2.75 -31.72 -8.60
CA HIS A 449 -3.66 -30.60 -8.34
C HIS A 449 -2.93 -29.43 -7.65
N LYS A 450 -2.06 -29.74 -6.69
CA LYS A 450 -1.23 -28.74 -5.98
C LYS A 450 -0.29 -28.01 -6.95
N VAL A 451 0.41 -28.75 -7.81
CA VAL A 451 1.34 -28.17 -8.80
C VAL A 451 0.59 -27.37 -9.87
N GLY A 452 -0.49 -27.92 -10.44
CA GLY A 452 -1.29 -27.22 -11.46
C GLY A 452 -1.91 -25.93 -10.92
N GLY A 453 -2.41 -25.96 -9.69
CA GLY A 453 -2.92 -24.80 -8.98
C GLY A 453 -1.86 -23.73 -8.73
N VAL A 454 -0.67 -24.11 -8.26
CA VAL A 454 0.48 -23.21 -8.10
C VAL A 454 0.87 -22.54 -9.42
N ILE A 455 0.91 -23.29 -10.53
CA ILE A 455 1.23 -22.73 -11.86
C ILE A 455 0.18 -21.70 -12.26
N LEU A 456 -1.12 -21.99 -12.11
CA LEU A 456 -2.18 -21.04 -12.42
C LEU A 456 -2.08 -19.77 -11.57
N LEU A 457 -1.78 -19.89 -10.27
CA LEU A 457 -1.58 -18.75 -9.37
C LEU A 457 -0.36 -17.91 -9.76
N LEU A 458 0.75 -18.52 -10.18
CA LEU A 458 1.92 -17.80 -10.69
C LEU A 458 1.62 -17.04 -11.99
N VAL A 459 0.89 -17.65 -12.92
CA VAL A 459 0.45 -16.98 -14.15
C VAL A 459 -0.52 -15.85 -13.82
N ALA A 460 -1.45 -16.06 -12.89
CA ALA A 460 -2.37 -15.02 -12.43
C ALA A 460 -1.62 -13.82 -11.84
N ALA A 461 -0.64 -14.06 -10.96
CA ALA A 461 0.20 -13.02 -10.37
C ALA A 461 1.01 -12.27 -11.44
N LEU A 462 1.54 -12.97 -12.45
CA LEU A 462 2.26 -12.34 -13.57
C LEU A 462 1.34 -11.43 -14.39
N LEU A 463 0.17 -11.91 -14.81
CA LEU A 463 -0.78 -11.09 -15.57
C LEU A 463 -1.26 -9.89 -14.76
N TYR A 464 -1.49 -10.08 -13.46
CA TYR A 464 -1.83 -8.99 -12.55
C TYR A 464 -0.72 -7.94 -12.49
N HIS A 465 0.53 -8.38 -12.35
CA HIS A 465 1.68 -7.48 -12.32
C HIS A 465 1.82 -6.69 -13.63
N LEU A 466 1.62 -7.35 -14.78
CA LEU A 466 1.64 -6.68 -16.08
C LEU A 466 0.55 -5.60 -16.17
N TRP A 467 -0.67 -5.93 -15.75
CA TRP A 467 -1.77 -4.96 -15.65
C TRP A 467 -1.42 -3.78 -14.72
N GLU A 468 -0.86 -4.07 -13.55
CA GLU A 468 -0.49 -3.06 -12.55
C GLU A 468 0.52 -2.08 -13.15
N GLN A 469 1.62 -2.59 -13.73
CA GLN A 469 2.66 -1.77 -14.36
C GLN A 469 2.11 -0.90 -15.48
N GLN A 470 1.30 -1.48 -16.35
CA GLN A 470 0.76 -0.76 -17.50
C GLN A 470 -0.24 0.33 -17.06
N SER A 471 -1.23 -0.04 -16.26
CA SER A 471 -2.27 0.91 -15.84
C SER A 471 -1.68 2.06 -15.01
N LEU A 472 -0.63 1.81 -14.24
CA LEU A 472 0.11 2.85 -13.54
C LEU A 472 0.85 3.78 -14.52
N ARG A 473 1.53 3.24 -15.54
CA ARG A 473 2.21 4.06 -16.56
C ARG A 473 1.24 4.96 -17.32
N VAL A 474 0.10 4.42 -17.73
CA VAL A 474 -0.94 5.21 -18.42
C VAL A 474 -1.47 6.33 -17.51
N LEU A 475 -1.69 6.02 -16.23
CA LEU A 475 -2.13 7.01 -15.25
C LEU A 475 -1.08 8.11 -15.03
N LEU A 476 0.20 7.75 -14.92
CA LEU A 476 1.30 8.71 -14.79
C LEU A 476 1.47 9.57 -16.04
N ALA A 477 1.39 8.98 -17.23
CA ALA A 477 1.47 9.72 -18.49
C ALA A 477 0.33 10.75 -18.62
N LYS A 478 -0.91 10.35 -18.30
CA LYS A 478 -2.06 11.27 -18.25
C LYS A 478 -1.86 12.39 -17.23
N ALA A 479 -1.30 12.06 -16.05
CA ALA A 479 -1.00 13.05 -15.03
C ALA A 479 0.07 14.05 -15.50
N GLU A 480 1.11 13.59 -16.20
CA GLU A 480 2.15 14.46 -16.73
C GLU A 480 1.64 15.37 -17.85
N GLU A 481 0.79 14.85 -18.74
CA GLU A 481 0.14 15.64 -19.78
C GLU A 481 -0.77 16.71 -19.20
N ALA A 482 -1.59 16.37 -18.20
CA ALA A 482 -2.42 17.34 -17.48
C ALA A 482 -1.56 18.43 -16.81
N LYS A 483 -0.41 18.06 -16.24
CA LYS A 483 0.54 19.03 -15.65
C LYS A 483 1.07 20.00 -16.71
N ARG A 484 1.54 19.47 -17.85
CA ARG A 484 2.05 20.28 -18.96
C ARG A 484 0.97 21.19 -19.55
N ARG A 485 -0.29 20.75 -19.58
CA ARG A 485 -1.43 21.59 -19.99
C ARG A 485 -1.67 22.74 -19.00
N GLY A 486 -1.64 22.45 -17.69
CA GLY A 486 -1.76 23.48 -16.65
C GLY A 486 -0.64 24.52 -16.72
N GLU A 487 0.61 24.09 -16.91
CA GLU A 487 1.76 24.99 -17.06
C GLU A 487 1.64 25.87 -18.32
N ARG A 488 1.15 25.33 -19.44
CA ARG A 488 0.89 26.09 -20.66
C ARG A 488 -0.25 27.09 -20.47
N ALA A 489 -1.32 26.71 -19.77
CA ALA A 489 -2.44 27.58 -19.47
C ALA A 489 -2.01 28.76 -18.58
N ALA A 490 -1.24 28.49 -17.52
CA ALA A 490 -0.67 29.52 -16.64
C ALA A 490 0.24 30.49 -17.41
N ALA A 491 1.15 29.96 -18.25
CA ALA A 491 2.04 30.78 -19.08
C ALA A 491 1.28 31.63 -20.12
N SER A 492 0.13 31.17 -20.61
CA SER A 492 -0.73 31.93 -21.52
C SER A 492 -1.58 32.99 -20.81
N GLY A 493 -2.01 32.72 -19.57
CA GLY A 493 -2.75 33.66 -18.73
C GLY A 493 -1.89 34.85 -18.31
N ASP A 494 -0.63 34.61 -17.93
CA ASP A 494 0.32 35.68 -17.60
C ASP A 494 0.61 36.57 -18.82
N ARG A 495 0.73 35.99 -20.02
CA ARG A 495 0.89 36.78 -21.26
C ARG A 495 -0.34 37.61 -21.60
N ALA A 496 -1.54 37.08 -21.36
CA ALA A 496 -2.78 37.84 -21.58
C ALA A 496 -2.94 38.99 -20.57
N ALA A 497 -2.48 38.81 -19.33
CA ALA A 497 -2.44 39.87 -18.32
C ALA A 497 -1.37 40.93 -18.65
N GLU A 498 -0.17 40.51 -19.08
CA GLU A 498 0.92 41.40 -19.49
C GLU A 498 0.56 42.22 -20.75
N GLN A 499 -0.11 41.60 -21.72
CA GLN A 499 -0.59 42.29 -22.93
C GLN A 499 -1.65 43.37 -22.60
N ARG A 500 -2.56 43.10 -21.65
CA ARG A 500 -3.54 44.11 -21.20
C ARG A 500 -2.92 45.30 -20.48
N VAL A 501 -1.80 45.09 -19.78
CA VAL A 501 -1.05 46.19 -19.13
C VAL A 501 -0.35 47.05 -20.19
N ILE A 502 0.24 46.44 -21.22
CA ILE A 502 0.89 47.15 -22.32
C ILE A 502 -0.12 47.92 -23.18
N ASP A 503 -1.30 47.35 -23.45
CA ASP A 503 -2.36 48.01 -24.21
C ASP A 503 -3.02 49.16 -23.42
N ALA A 504 -3.05 49.08 -22.07
CA ALA A 504 -3.53 50.16 -21.22
C ALA A 504 -2.56 51.35 -21.17
N ASP A 505 -1.25 51.11 -21.16
CA ASP A 505 -0.22 52.18 -21.18
C ASP A 505 -0.15 52.91 -22.52
N ASN A 506 -0.42 52.23 -23.64
CA ASN A 506 -0.43 52.84 -24.97
C ASN A 506 -1.67 53.71 -25.26
N CYS A 507 -2.71 53.65 -24.43
CA CYS A 507 -3.91 54.49 -24.57
C CYS A 507 -3.82 55.85 -23.84
N VAL A 508 -2.71 56.16 -23.15
CA VAL A 508 -2.59 57.37 -22.31
C VAL A 508 -1.84 58.54 -23.01
N THR A 509 -1.32 58.36 -24.22
CA THR A 509 -0.64 59.44 -24.97
C THR A 509 -1.34 59.80 -26.27
N ASP A 510 -2.51 60.42 -26.18
CA ASP A 510 -3.07 61.28 -27.24
C ASP A 510 -3.53 62.59 -26.59
N GLU A 511 -2.57 63.46 -26.25
CA GLU A 511 -2.87 64.86 -26.00
C GLU A 511 -3.12 65.57 -27.34
N PRO A 512 -4.25 66.27 -27.52
CA PRO A 512 -4.51 67.01 -28.74
C PRO A 512 -3.61 68.25 -28.81
N VAL A 513 -2.83 68.33 -29.90
CA VAL A 513 -2.05 69.51 -30.29
C VAL A 513 -2.99 70.71 -30.44
N ALA A 514 -2.91 71.65 -29.50
CA ALA A 514 -3.57 72.95 -29.60
C ALA A 514 -2.86 73.83 -30.65
N ASP A 515 -3.54 74.05 -31.77
CA ASP A 515 -3.14 74.96 -32.84
C ASP A 515 -3.35 76.42 -32.38
N ASN A 516 -2.27 77.10 -32.03
CA ASN A 516 -2.28 78.53 -31.71
C ASN A 516 -1.89 79.35 -32.94
N ARG A 517 -2.91 79.85 -33.67
CA ARG A 517 -2.80 81.02 -34.55
C ARG A 517 -3.63 82.17 -33.98
N ALA A 518 -2.95 83.16 -33.41
CA ALA A 518 -3.33 84.58 -33.39
C ALA A 518 -2.09 85.41 -33.02
#